data_AF-A0A378LRW4-F1
#
_entry.id   AF-A0A378LRW4-F1
#
_cell.length_a   1.000
_cell.length_b   1.000
_cell.length_c   1.000
_cell.angle_alpha   90.00
_cell.angle_beta   90.00
_cell.angle_gamma   90.00
#
_symmetry.space_group_name_H-M   'P 1'
#
loop_
_entity.id
_entity.type
_entity.pdbx_description
1 polymer ?
#
loop_
_entity_poly.entity_id
_entity_poly.type
_entity_poly.pdbx_seq_one_letter_code
_entity_poly.pdbx_strand_id
1 'polypeptide(L)'
;MSSSNFLSLFQVHVNKIFQDNENGKIDASLLKNGAQSGFTLIEVLIALSIIAIALTALLKAISQNVDTTRRVKEKTVAHWIAMQGVAMVQLNLLQINQSQETTQDTIMLNQHWYWRAKVSATSQKHIQKIVISVSTDKIGPFREELQAFRYVP
;
A
#
# COMPACT_ATOMS: atom_id res chain seq x y z
N MET A 1 -42.67 -3.71 87.97
CA MET A 1 -41.56 -4.69 87.82
C MET A 1 -41.18 -4.71 86.34
N SER A 2 -39.89 -4.79 86.02
CA SER A 2 -39.33 -4.93 84.66
C SER A 2 -38.97 -3.65 83.89
N SER A 3 -37.89 -2.99 84.33
CA SER A 3 -37.00 -2.16 83.47
C SER A 3 -35.57 -2.76 83.38
N SER A 4 -35.26 -3.74 84.23
CA SER A 4 -33.91 -4.35 84.33
C SER A 4 -33.60 -5.47 83.33
N ASN A 5 -34.58 -5.97 82.57
CA ASN A 5 -34.38 -7.07 81.61
C ASN A 5 -33.94 -6.60 80.21
N PHE A 6 -34.10 -5.32 79.88
CA PHE A 6 -33.76 -4.82 78.54
C PHE A 6 -32.26 -4.62 78.34
N LEU A 7 -31.56 -4.18 79.40
CA LEU A 7 -30.11 -3.95 79.35
C LEU A 7 -29.31 -5.26 79.34
N SER A 8 -29.78 -6.34 80.00
CA SER A 8 -29.10 -7.64 79.94
C SER A 8 -29.27 -8.32 78.58
N LEU A 9 -30.45 -8.21 77.95
CA LEU A 9 -30.68 -8.69 76.59
C LEU A 9 -29.85 -7.93 75.55
N PHE A 10 -29.67 -6.62 75.72
CA PHE A 10 -28.78 -5.83 74.86
C PHE A 10 -27.31 -6.23 75.04
N GLN A 11 -26.86 -6.46 76.29
CA GLN A 11 -25.50 -6.92 76.58
C GLN A 11 -25.22 -8.31 76.00
N VAL A 12 -26.17 -9.26 76.12
CA VAL A 12 -26.07 -10.60 75.53
C VAL A 12 -26.06 -10.55 74.01
N HIS A 13 -26.85 -9.67 73.38
CA HIS A 13 -26.89 -9.54 71.92
C HIS A 13 -25.61 -8.90 71.37
N VAL A 14 -25.06 -7.88 72.03
CA VAL A 14 -23.79 -7.23 71.65
C VAL A 14 -22.59 -8.17 71.87
N ASN A 15 -22.58 -8.94 72.97
CA ASN A 15 -21.50 -9.90 73.24
C ASN A 15 -21.52 -11.08 72.24
N LYS A 16 -22.70 -11.47 71.74
CA LYS A 16 -22.84 -12.47 70.68
C LYS A 16 -22.32 -11.98 69.33
N ILE A 17 -22.53 -10.69 69.01
CA ILE A 17 -21.98 -10.06 67.79
C ILE A 17 -20.44 -9.96 67.86
N PHE A 18 -19.87 -9.74 69.06
CA PHE A 18 -18.42 -9.66 69.23
C PHE A 18 -17.76 -11.05 69.19
N GLN A 19 -18.39 -12.08 69.77
CA GLN A 19 -17.86 -13.45 69.74
C GLN A 19 -17.98 -14.14 68.36
N ASP A 20 -18.98 -13.78 67.53
CA ASP A 20 -19.07 -14.29 66.15
C ASP A 20 -17.94 -13.75 65.24
N ASN A 21 -17.28 -12.65 65.62
CA ASN A 21 -16.19 -12.06 64.84
C ASN A 21 -14.80 -12.68 65.15
N GLU A 22 -14.64 -13.40 66.26
CA GLU A 22 -13.36 -14.05 66.61
C GLU A 22 -13.19 -15.43 65.96
N ASN A 23 -14.29 -15.99 65.43
CA ASN A 23 -14.28 -17.23 64.64
C ASN A 23 -14.36 -16.96 63.13
N GLY A 24 -14.18 -15.69 62.72
CA GLY A 24 -13.88 -15.30 61.35
C GLY A 24 -12.49 -15.83 60.99
N LYS A 25 -12.40 -17.15 60.80
CA LYS A 25 -11.38 -17.82 60.01
C LYS A 25 -11.32 -17.01 58.72
N ILE A 26 -10.34 -16.12 58.64
CA ILE A 26 -10.03 -15.45 57.38
C ILE A 26 -9.63 -16.62 56.51
N ASP A 27 -10.59 -17.10 55.73
CA ASP A 27 -10.43 -18.18 54.78
C ASP A 27 -9.39 -17.68 53.79
N ALA A 28 -8.12 -17.89 54.13
CA ALA A 28 -6.96 -17.57 53.30
C ALA A 28 -7.03 -18.36 51.97
N SER A 29 -7.97 -19.30 51.85
CA SER A 29 -8.38 -19.96 50.61
C SER A 29 -9.10 -19.02 49.61
N LEU A 30 -9.54 -17.83 50.02
CA LEU A 30 -10.08 -16.81 49.11
C LEU A 30 -9.01 -15.91 48.48
N LEU A 31 -7.74 -16.03 48.90
CA LEU A 31 -6.64 -15.53 48.09
C LEU A 31 -6.32 -16.61 47.06
N LYS A 32 -7.24 -16.77 46.12
CA LYS A 32 -7.01 -17.50 44.87
C LYS A 32 -5.80 -16.82 44.25
N ASN A 33 -4.61 -17.37 44.50
CA ASN A 33 -3.40 -17.07 43.75
C ASN A 33 -3.78 -17.33 42.30
N GLY A 34 -4.17 -16.27 41.58
CA GLY A 34 -4.20 -16.28 40.15
C GLY A 34 -2.78 -16.58 39.76
N ALA A 35 -2.50 -17.85 39.48
CA ALA A 35 -1.17 -18.31 39.09
C ALA A 35 -0.73 -17.37 37.99
N GLN A 36 0.27 -16.54 38.30
CA GLN A 36 0.83 -15.59 37.37
C GLN A 36 1.58 -16.44 36.33
N SER A 37 0.82 -16.92 35.34
CA SER A 37 1.31 -17.75 34.27
C SER A 37 2.18 -16.86 33.39
N GLY A 38 3.48 -16.89 33.62
CA GLY A 38 4.44 -16.28 32.72
C GLY A 38 4.35 -16.94 31.35
N PHE A 39 4.53 -16.15 30.28
CA PHE A 39 4.61 -16.68 28.93
C PHE A 39 5.81 -17.63 28.81
N THR A 40 5.56 -18.80 28.24
CA THR A 40 6.66 -19.74 27.97
C THR A 40 7.54 -19.22 26.83
N LEU A 41 8.82 -19.58 26.83
CA LEU A 41 9.74 -19.20 25.76
C LEU A 41 9.24 -19.68 24.38
N ILE A 42 8.66 -20.88 24.32
CA ILE A 42 8.11 -21.44 23.08
C ILE A 42 6.92 -20.64 22.55
N GLU A 43 6.06 -20.11 23.42
CA GLU A 43 4.89 -19.33 23.03
C GLU A 43 5.27 -17.99 22.40
N VAL A 44 6.26 -17.30 22.98
CA VAL A 44 6.78 -16.05 22.40
C VAL A 44 7.46 -16.31 21.06
N LEU A 45 8.20 -17.41 20.91
CA LEU A 45 8.80 -17.80 19.63
C LEU A 45 7.75 -18.12 18.56
N ILE A 46 6.68 -18.84 18.92
CA ILE A 46 5.58 -19.12 17.99
C ILE A 46 4.87 -17.82 17.60
N ALA A 47 4.54 -16.95 18.56
CA ALA A 47 3.89 -15.67 18.29
C ALA A 47 4.73 -14.79 17.36
N LEU A 48 6.04 -14.66 17.63
CA LEU A 48 6.96 -13.93 16.75
C LEU A 48 7.05 -14.56 15.36
N SER A 49 7.05 -15.88 15.26
CA SER A 49 7.09 -16.60 13.98
C SER A 49 5.85 -16.30 13.13
N ILE A 50 4.66 -16.34 13.74
CA ILE A 50 3.40 -16.01 13.06
C ILE A 50 3.42 -14.55 12.60
N ILE A 51 3.85 -13.62 13.46
CA ILE A 51 3.95 -12.20 13.12
C ILE A 51 4.96 -11.98 11.97
N ALA A 52 6.11 -12.63 12.01
CA ALA A 52 7.13 -12.52 10.96
C ALA A 52 6.62 -13.01 9.59
N ILE A 53 5.87 -14.11 9.56
CA ILE A 53 5.26 -14.63 8.33
C ILE A 53 4.19 -13.64 7.82
N ALA A 54 3.32 -13.15 8.70
CA ALA A 54 2.29 -12.18 8.35
C ALA A 54 2.88 -10.87 7.78
N LEU A 55 3.92 -10.35 8.42
CA LEU A 55 4.64 -9.16 7.94
C LEU A 55 5.30 -9.40 6.59
N THR A 56 5.87 -10.59 6.36
CA THR A 56 6.47 -10.93 5.07
C THR A 56 5.42 -10.92 3.95
N ALA A 57 4.24 -11.49 4.18
CA ALA A 57 3.13 -11.44 3.23
C ALA A 57 2.65 -10.01 2.97
N LEU A 58 2.55 -9.19 4.02
CA LEU A 58 2.19 -7.78 3.91
C LEU A 58 3.21 -6.98 3.09
N LEU A 59 4.50 -7.13 3.39
CA LEU A 59 5.57 -6.48 2.64
C LEU A 59 5.54 -6.90 1.16
N LYS A 60 5.30 -8.18 0.88
CA LYS A 60 5.13 -8.68 -0.49
C LYS A 60 3.96 -8.00 -1.19
N ALA A 61 2.81 -7.85 -0.53
CA ALA A 61 1.65 -7.15 -1.08
C ALA A 61 1.95 -5.67 -1.35
N ILE A 62 2.69 -4.99 -0.45
CA ILE A 62 3.14 -3.61 -0.66
C ILE A 62 4.10 -3.52 -1.85
N SER A 63 5.09 -4.41 -1.95
CA SER A 63 6.04 -4.44 -3.07
C SER A 63 5.34 -4.67 -4.42
N GLN A 64 4.34 -5.56 -4.47
CA GLN A 64 3.54 -5.78 -5.68
C GLN A 64 2.79 -4.50 -6.12
N ASN A 65 2.35 -3.66 -5.18
CA ASN A 65 1.73 -2.37 -5.50
C ASN A 65 2.74 -1.35 -6.04
N VAL A 66 3.99 -1.36 -5.56
CA VAL A 66 5.06 -0.47 -6.05
C VAL A 66 5.43 -0.79 -7.50
N ASP A 67 5.59 -2.08 -7.83
CA ASP A 67 5.90 -2.51 -9.21
C ASP A 67 4.79 -2.14 -10.19
N THR A 68 3.54 -2.28 -9.76
CA THR A 68 2.36 -1.89 -10.55
C THR A 68 2.32 -0.39 -10.76
N THR A 69 2.58 0.40 -9.71
CA THR A 69 2.61 1.87 -9.78
C THR A 69 3.72 2.36 -10.72
N ARG A 70 4.90 1.74 -10.68
CA ARG A 70 6.01 2.08 -11.58
C ARG A 70 5.63 1.84 -13.05
N ARG A 71 5.02 0.69 -13.37
CA ARG A 71 4.60 0.38 -14.75
C ARG A 71 3.54 1.36 -15.26
N VAL A 72 2.57 1.73 -14.43
CA VAL A 72 1.55 2.72 -14.79
C VAL A 72 2.20 4.08 -15.05
N LYS A 73 3.10 4.53 -14.17
CA LYS A 73 3.86 5.77 -14.35
C LYS A 73 4.63 5.76 -15.68
N GLU A 74 5.40 4.72 -15.95
CA GLU A 74 6.19 4.62 -17.19
C GLU A 74 5.31 4.68 -18.45
N LYS A 75 4.15 4.02 -18.45
CA LYS A 75 3.18 4.10 -19.56
C LYS A 75 2.60 5.50 -19.73
N THR A 76 2.20 6.16 -18.65
CA THR A 76 1.65 7.52 -18.72
C THR A 76 2.68 8.50 -19.29
N VAL A 77 3.93 8.38 -18.84
CA VAL A 77 5.05 9.22 -19.30
C VAL A 77 5.34 8.95 -20.77
N ALA A 78 5.45 7.69 -21.18
CA ALA A 78 5.66 7.32 -22.57
C ALA A 78 4.53 7.83 -23.48
N HIS A 79 3.28 7.69 -23.03
CA HIS A 79 2.11 8.21 -23.75
C HIS A 79 2.14 9.73 -23.90
N TRP A 80 2.52 10.47 -22.85
CA TRP A 80 2.60 11.94 -22.90
C TRP A 80 3.75 12.42 -23.80
N ILE A 81 4.87 11.70 -23.85
CA ILE A 81 5.94 11.93 -24.84
C ILE A 81 5.43 11.67 -26.25
N ALA A 82 4.69 10.57 -26.45
CA ALA A 82 4.15 10.22 -27.76
C ALA A 82 3.16 11.26 -28.28
N MET A 83 2.27 11.78 -27.42
CA MET A 83 1.35 12.87 -27.77
C MET A 83 2.09 14.14 -28.17
N GLN A 84 3.10 14.55 -27.41
CA GLN A 84 3.94 15.69 -27.78
C GLN A 84 4.65 15.46 -29.12
N GLY A 85 5.17 14.25 -29.34
CA GLY A 85 5.80 13.86 -30.60
C GLY A 85 4.83 13.98 -31.78
N VAL A 86 3.60 13.48 -31.67
CA VAL A 86 2.56 13.65 -32.69
C VAL A 86 2.28 15.12 -32.94
N ALA A 87 2.12 15.92 -31.89
CA ALA A 87 1.86 17.35 -32.01
C ALA A 87 3.00 18.08 -32.73
N MET A 88 4.26 17.77 -32.43
CA MET A 88 5.42 18.35 -33.11
C MET A 88 5.42 18.04 -34.61
N VAL A 89 5.03 16.82 -35.00
CA VAL A 89 4.92 16.42 -36.41
C VAL A 89 3.74 17.09 -37.10
N GLN A 90 2.59 17.23 -36.42
CA GLN A 90 1.41 17.90 -36.96
C GLN A 90 1.64 19.40 -37.16
N LEU A 91 2.38 20.04 -36.24
CA LEU A 91 2.75 21.45 -36.29
C LEU A 91 3.96 21.73 -37.21
N ASN A 92 4.47 20.71 -37.94
CA ASN A 92 5.67 20.79 -38.78
C ASN A 92 6.92 21.33 -38.06
N LEU A 93 6.99 21.19 -36.73
CA LEU A 93 8.17 21.52 -35.93
C LEU A 93 9.28 20.49 -36.13
N LEU A 94 8.92 19.28 -36.57
CA LEU A 94 9.83 18.22 -36.95
C LEU A 94 9.57 17.81 -38.39
N GLN A 95 10.57 18.01 -39.24
CA GLN A 95 10.56 17.57 -40.63
C GLN A 95 10.96 16.09 -40.68
N ILE A 96 10.00 15.23 -41.01
CA ILE A 96 10.24 13.80 -41.15
C ILE A 96 10.00 13.42 -42.60
N ASN A 97 11.04 12.91 -43.24
CA ASN A 97 10.93 12.33 -44.57
C ASN A 97 10.10 11.06 -44.48
N GLN A 98 9.16 10.85 -45.41
CA GLN A 98 8.22 9.72 -45.40
C GLN A 98 8.90 8.32 -45.47
N SER A 99 10.22 8.29 -45.71
CA SER A 99 11.01 7.07 -45.83
C SER A 99 12.01 6.88 -44.68
N GLN A 100 12.07 7.81 -43.71
CA GLN A 100 13.05 7.79 -42.63
C GLN A 100 12.38 7.89 -41.26
N GLU A 101 13.01 7.26 -40.28
CA GLU A 101 12.65 7.41 -38.87
C GLU A 101 13.54 8.48 -38.25
N THR A 102 12.92 9.48 -37.64
CA THR A 102 13.65 10.51 -36.90
C THR A 102 13.65 10.13 -35.43
N THR A 103 14.85 9.97 -34.85
CA THR A 103 15.01 9.75 -33.40
C THR A 103 15.23 11.08 -32.71
N GLN A 104 14.55 11.28 -31.59
CA GLN A 104 14.69 12.42 -30.70
C GLN A 104 14.85 11.92 -29.26
N ASP A 105 15.51 12.72 -28.44
CA ASP A 105 15.62 12.47 -27.00
C ASP A 105 14.90 13.57 -26.20
N THR A 106 14.45 13.21 -25.00
CA THR A 106 13.80 14.14 -24.09
C THR A 106 14.03 13.70 -22.64
N ILE A 107 14.02 14.67 -21.73
CA ILE A 107 14.13 14.41 -20.30
C ILE A 107 12.77 14.67 -19.68
N MET A 108 12.23 13.66 -19.01
CA MET A 108 10.95 13.77 -18.32
C MET A 108 10.96 13.01 -17.00
N LEU A 109 10.48 13.66 -15.94
CA LEU A 109 10.51 13.14 -14.56
C LEU A 109 11.92 12.66 -14.14
N ASN A 110 12.95 13.48 -14.43
CA ASN A 110 14.36 13.17 -14.14
C ASN A 110 14.89 11.88 -14.81
N GLN A 111 14.25 11.43 -15.90
CA GLN A 111 14.67 10.26 -16.66
C GLN A 111 14.82 10.63 -18.15
N HIS A 112 15.85 10.06 -18.80
CA HIS A 112 16.03 10.20 -20.24
C HIS A 112 15.12 9.22 -20.99
N TRP A 113 14.50 9.73 -22.05
CA TRP A 113 13.62 8.99 -22.94
C TRP A 113 14.03 9.24 -24.38
N TYR A 114 13.91 8.20 -25.19
CA TYR A 114 14.16 8.23 -26.62
C TYR A 114 12.86 7.91 -27.33
N TRP A 115 12.51 8.71 -28.32
CA TRP A 115 11.34 8.45 -29.13
C TRP A 115 11.68 8.57 -30.60
N ARG A 116 11.00 7.76 -31.40
CA ARG A 116 11.16 7.69 -32.84
C ARG A 116 9.84 8.05 -33.50
N ALA A 117 9.92 8.88 -34.51
CA ALA A 117 8.79 9.28 -35.30
C ALA A 117 8.96 8.78 -36.73
N LYS A 118 7.92 8.12 -37.23
CA LYS A 118 7.83 7.61 -38.58
C LYS A 118 6.57 8.17 -39.24
N VAL A 119 6.73 8.81 -40.39
CA VAL A 119 5.62 9.24 -41.21
C VAL A 119 5.57 8.35 -42.44
N SER A 120 4.42 7.79 -42.75
CA SER A 120 4.23 6.91 -43.91
C SER A 120 3.01 7.35 -44.71
N ALA A 121 3.09 7.24 -46.04
CA ALA A 121 1.94 7.47 -46.90
C ALA A 121 0.89 6.38 -46.68
N THR A 122 -0.38 6.75 -46.78
CA THR A 122 -1.48 5.79 -46.79
C THR A 122 -2.01 5.60 -48.22
N SER A 123 -2.94 4.66 -48.41
CA SER A 123 -3.61 4.47 -49.72
C SER A 123 -4.35 5.72 -50.20
N GLN A 124 -4.65 6.67 -49.30
CA GLN A 124 -5.26 7.96 -49.63
C GLN A 124 -4.16 9.01 -49.81
N LYS A 125 -4.10 9.65 -50.99
CA LYS A 125 -3.04 10.62 -51.34
C LYS A 125 -2.88 11.78 -50.35
N HIS A 126 -3.97 12.21 -49.72
CA HIS A 126 -3.97 13.33 -48.78
C HIS A 126 -3.85 12.94 -47.32
N ILE A 127 -3.64 11.65 -47.01
CA ILE A 127 -3.55 11.17 -45.62
C ILE A 127 -2.19 10.51 -45.39
N GLN A 128 -1.50 10.98 -44.35
CA GLN A 128 -0.26 10.39 -43.85
C GLN A 128 -0.49 9.78 -42.47
N LYS A 129 0.09 8.61 -42.23
CA LYS A 129 0.11 7.93 -40.94
C LYS A 129 1.39 8.31 -40.20
N ILE A 130 1.25 8.80 -38.98
CA ILE A 130 2.32 9.09 -38.03
C ILE A 130 2.35 7.96 -37.01
N VAL A 131 3.51 7.36 -36.81
CA VAL A 131 3.75 6.37 -35.75
C VAL A 131 4.84 6.93 -34.84
N ILE A 132 4.54 7.03 -33.55
CA ILE A 132 5.49 7.40 -32.52
C ILE A 132 5.77 6.18 -31.63
N SER A 133 7.04 5.84 -31.53
CA SER A 133 7.52 4.76 -30.66
C SER A 133 8.43 5.32 -29.58
N VAL A 134 8.26 4.90 -28.34
CA VAL A 134 9.00 5.44 -27.19
C VAL A 134 9.76 4.32 -26.48
N SER A 135 10.94 4.66 -25.97
CA SER A 135 11.85 3.75 -25.27
C SER A 135 12.63 4.53 -24.20
N THR A 136 13.02 3.82 -23.14
CA THR A 136 13.99 4.33 -22.15
C THR A 136 15.44 4.11 -22.59
N ASP A 137 15.65 3.28 -23.62
CA ASP A 137 16.94 2.98 -24.23
C ASP A 137 16.98 3.51 -25.68
N LYS A 138 18.12 4.07 -26.07
CA LYS A 138 18.40 4.58 -27.42
C LYS A 138 18.32 3.48 -28.49
N ILE A 139 18.70 2.25 -28.15
CA ILE A 139 18.82 1.13 -29.11
C ILE A 139 17.52 0.32 -29.18
N GLY A 140 16.79 0.19 -28.07
CA GLY A 140 15.47 -0.44 -27.99
C GLY A 140 15.41 -1.56 -26.94
N PRO A 141 14.25 -2.21 -26.73
CA PRO A 141 13.10 -2.25 -27.64
C PRO A 141 12.21 -1.00 -27.55
N PHE A 142 11.91 -0.42 -28.71
CA PHE A 142 10.92 0.64 -28.86
C PHE A 142 9.52 0.03 -28.87
N ARG A 143 8.62 0.62 -28.08
CA ARG A 143 7.21 0.23 -28.03
C ARG A 143 6.46 1.21 -28.89
N GLU A 144 5.62 0.73 -29.82
CA GLU A 144 4.69 1.62 -30.51
C GLU A 144 3.67 2.14 -29.49
N GLU A 145 3.75 3.43 -29.17
CA GLU A 145 2.89 4.04 -28.15
C GLU A 145 1.69 4.75 -28.76
N LEU A 146 1.87 5.39 -29.93
CA LEU A 146 0.81 6.20 -30.52
C LEU A 146 0.85 6.17 -32.05
N GLN A 147 -0.32 5.94 -32.65
CA GLN A 147 -0.54 6.09 -34.09
C GLN A 147 -1.56 7.20 -34.32
N ALA A 148 -1.24 8.13 -35.23
CA ALA A 148 -2.10 9.25 -35.59
C ALA A 148 -2.13 9.41 -37.11
N PHE A 149 -3.12 10.14 -37.61
CA PHE A 149 -3.22 10.48 -39.03
C PHE A 149 -3.23 11.99 -39.16
N ARG A 150 -2.57 12.50 -40.21
CA ARG A 150 -2.65 13.91 -40.59
C ARG A 150 -3.07 14.05 -42.04
N TYR A 151 -3.86 15.09 -42.31
CA TYR A 151 -4.22 15.50 -43.65
C TYR A 151 -3.11 16.39 -44.22
N VAL A 152 -2.75 16.17 -45.49
CA VAL A 152 -1.83 17.02 -46.24
C VAL A 152 -2.53 17.41 -47.55
N PRO A 153 -2.82 18.71 -47.75
CA PRO A 153 -3.54 19.21 -48.93
C PRO A 153 -2.74 18.96 -50.22
#